data_AF-A0A2K0WSR1-F1
#
_entry.id   AF-A0A2K0WSR1-F1
#
_cell.length_a   1.000
_cell.length_b   1.000
_cell.length_c   1.000
_cell.angle_alpha   90.00
_cell.angle_beta   90.00
_cell.angle_gamma   90.00
#
_symmetry.space_group_name_H-M   'P 1'
#
loop_
_entity.id
_entity.type
_entity.pdbx_description
1 polymer ?
#
loop_
_entity_poly.entity_id
_entity_poly.type
_entity_poly.pdbx_seq_one_letter_code
_entity_poly.pdbx_strand_id
1 'polypeptide(L)'
;MFSTNILVPEDDFQIVEGVPKTITKVADSGKTITSYFCSECGTTLFRGTESFPGMKIIKAGVLDGLVALQEASPAVELFVTRRPDWVVPFTGAGQKEVM
;
A
#
# COMPACT_ATOMS: atom_id res chain seq x y z
N MET A 1 3.25 -10.58 -8.71
CA MET A 1 4.00 -9.60 -7.89
C MET A 1 3.02 -8.92 -6.95
N PHE A 2 3.27 -8.94 -5.64
CA PHE A 2 2.40 -8.34 -4.61
C PHE A 2 3.21 -7.39 -3.73
N SER A 3 2.53 -6.62 -2.87
CA SER A 3 3.16 -5.68 -1.95
C SER A 3 2.46 -5.73 -0.59
N THR A 4 3.22 -5.63 0.49
CA THR A 4 2.69 -5.39 1.83
C THR A 4 2.48 -3.90 2.03
N ASN A 5 1.30 -3.51 2.51
CA ASN A 5 0.94 -2.11 2.69
C ASN A 5 0.37 -1.88 4.08
N ILE A 6 0.65 -0.72 4.64
CA ILE A 6 0.11 -0.26 5.93
C ILE A 6 -0.79 0.93 5.65
N LEU A 7 -2.01 0.89 6.18
CA LEU A 7 -2.95 2.00 6.08
C LEU A 7 -2.81 2.86 7.33
N VAL A 8 -2.56 4.15 7.15
CA VAL A 8 -2.52 5.14 8.24
C VAL A 8 -3.50 6.28 7.94
N PRO A 9 -4.14 6.87 8.95
CA PRO A 9 -4.92 8.10 8.77
C PRO A 9 -4.06 9.21 8.17
N GLU A 10 -4.65 10.01 7.27
CA GLU A 10 -3.95 11.14 6.65
C GLU A 10 -3.53 12.20 7.67
N ASP A 11 -4.34 12.40 8.72
CA ASP A 11 -4.04 13.35 9.80
C ASP A 11 -2.85 12.92 10.67
N ASP A 12 -2.52 11.62 10.68
CA ASP A 12 -1.38 11.05 11.41
C ASP A 12 -0.15 10.87 10.49
N PHE A 13 -0.21 11.36 9.24
CA PHE A 13 0.86 11.20 8.26
C PHE A 13 1.47 12.56 7.89
N GLN A 14 2.80 12.62 7.92
CA GLN A 14 3.55 13.80 7.46
C GLN A 14 4.80 13.40 6.67
N ILE A 15 5.05 14.14 5.59
CA ILE A 15 6.36 14.11 4.91
C ILE A 15 7.28 15.05 5.67
N VAL A 16 8.31 14.48 6.30
CA VAL A 16 9.29 15.25 7.09
C VAL A 16 10.37 15.88 6.21
N GLU A 17 10.71 15.24 5.09
CA GLU A 17 11.74 15.69 4.16
C GLU A 17 11.43 15.22 2.73
N GLY A 18 11.87 16.01 1.75
CA GLY A 18 11.75 15.71 0.33
C GLY A 18 10.37 16.04 -0.25
N VAL A 19 10.31 16.04 -1.58
CA VAL A 19 9.07 16.28 -2.34
C VAL A 19 8.86 15.12 -3.30
N PRO A 20 7.95 14.18 -2.99
CA PRO A 20 7.69 13.05 -3.86
C PRO A 20 7.15 13.50 -5.22
N LYS A 21 7.58 12.82 -6.29
CA LYS A 21 6.89 12.91 -7.58
C LYS A 21 5.60 12.10 -7.53
N THR A 22 4.61 12.50 -8.32
CA THR A 22 3.28 11.90 -8.33
C THR A 22 2.86 11.43 -9.70
N ILE A 23 2.22 10.26 -9.76
CA ILE A 23 1.48 9.80 -10.94
C ILE A 23 0.10 9.35 -10.49
N THR A 24 -0.93 9.85 -11.18
CA THR A 24 -2.32 9.51 -10.94
C THR A 24 -2.87 8.69 -12.11
N LYS A 25 -3.65 7.65 -11.81
CA LYS A 25 -4.38 6.87 -12.82
C LYS A 25 -5.73 6.40 -12.30
N VAL A 26 -6.61 6.05 -13.23
CA VAL A 26 -7.85 5.33 -12.94
C VAL A 26 -7.52 3.84 -12.83
N ALA A 27 -7.90 3.20 -11.73
CA ALA A 27 -7.74 1.77 -11.51
C ALA A 27 -8.87 0.96 -12.16
N ASP A 28 -8.72 -0.36 -12.24
CA ASP A 28 -9.74 -1.26 -12.81
C ASP A 28 -11.12 -1.13 -12.13
N SER A 29 -11.13 -0.67 -10.87
CA SER A 29 -12.34 -0.35 -10.10
C SER A 29 -13.08 0.93 -10.55
N GLY A 30 -12.53 1.70 -11.51
CA GLY A 30 -13.03 3.03 -11.90
C GLY A 30 -12.61 4.17 -10.96
N LYS A 31 -12.06 3.85 -9.79
CA LYS A 31 -11.57 4.83 -8.81
C LYS A 31 -10.17 5.33 -9.11
N THR A 32 -9.88 6.55 -8.66
CA THR A 32 -8.55 7.15 -8.79
C THR A 32 -7.55 6.60 -7.78
N ILE A 33 -6.32 6.36 -8.23
CA ILE A 33 -5.16 6.09 -7.37
C ILE A 33 -3.99 6.98 -7.73
N THR A 34 -3.43 7.65 -6.73
CA THR A 34 -2.23 8.49 -6.86
C THR A 34 -1.07 7.79 -6.15
N SER A 35 0.02 7.59 -6.88
CA SER A 35 1.27 7.06 -6.33
C SER A 35 2.27 8.18 -6.11
N TYR A 36 2.88 8.20 -4.94
CA TYR A 36 3.91 9.14 -4.52
C TYR A 36 5.23 8.38 -4.43
N PHE A 37 6.25 8.82 -5.15
CA PHE A 37 7.52 8.11 -5.27
C PHE A 37 8.72 9.04 -5.15
N CYS A 38 9.84 8.48 -4.71
CA CYS A 38 11.11 9.20 -4.60
C CYS A 38 11.55 9.72 -5.98
N SER A 39 11.90 11.01 -6.05
CA SER A 39 12.27 11.68 -7.29
C SER A 39 13.59 11.19 -7.89
N GLU A 40 14.46 10.64 -7.05
CA GLU A 40 15.83 10.20 -7.36
C GLU A 40 15.84 8.73 -7.80
N CYS A 41 15.30 7.82 -6.97
CA CYS A 41 15.40 6.37 -7.19
C CYS A 41 14.12 5.71 -7.74
N GLY A 42 13.00 6.44 -7.81
CA GLY A 42 11.74 5.92 -8.35
C GLY A 42 10.93 5.00 -7.43
N THR A 43 11.43 4.70 -6.23
CA THR A 43 10.72 3.86 -5.25
C THR A 43 9.39 4.48 -4.87
N THR A 44 8.29 3.71 -5.00
CA THR A 44 6.98 4.13 -4.51
C THR A 44 6.96 4.11 -2.99
N LEU A 45 6.69 5.26 -2.38
CA LEU A 45 6.71 5.45 -0.93
C LEU A 45 5.32 5.16 -0.33
N PHE A 46 4.29 5.80 -0.89
CA PHE A 46 2.91 5.64 -0.44
C PHE A 46 1.92 5.94 -1.57
N ARG A 47 0.64 5.67 -1.31
CA ARG A 47 -0.46 5.97 -2.24
C ARG A 47 -1.65 6.60 -1.53
N GLY A 48 -2.41 7.40 -2.28
CA GLY A 48 -3.76 7.84 -1.93
C GLY A 48 -4.76 7.27 -2.93
N THR A 49 -5.98 6.98 -2.50
CA THR A 49 -7.04 6.45 -3.37
C THR A 49 -8.44 6.73 -2.82
N GLU A 50 -9.41 6.90 -3.71
CA GLU A 50 -10.83 7.05 -3.38
C GLU A 50 -11.43 5.79 -2.73
N SER A 51 -10.77 4.63 -2.83
CA SER A 51 -11.18 3.43 -2.09
C SER A 51 -10.99 3.54 -0.58
N PHE A 52 -10.03 4.36 -0.15
CA PHE A 52 -9.67 4.59 1.24
C PHE A 52 -9.53 6.10 1.49
N PRO A 53 -10.66 6.85 1.44
CA PRO A 53 -10.62 8.30 1.62
C PRO A 53 -10.09 8.64 3.01
N GLY A 54 -9.25 9.66 3.11
CA GLY A 54 -8.62 10.09 4.37
C GLY A 54 -7.51 9.15 4.88
N MET A 55 -7.05 8.20 4.08
CA MET A 55 -5.97 7.28 4.43
C MET A 55 -4.78 7.41 3.48
N LYS A 56 -3.57 7.18 4.01
CA LYS A 56 -2.36 6.93 3.22
C LYS A 56 -1.97 5.46 3.28
N ILE A 57 -1.65 4.90 2.11
CA ILE A 57 -1.24 3.50 1.96
C ILE A 57 0.27 3.47 1.83
N ILE A 58 0.97 3.27 2.93
CA ILE A 58 2.44 3.21 3.00
C ILE A 58 2.93 1.86 2.47
N LYS A 59 4.00 1.88 1.67
CA LYS A 59 4.70 0.66 1.25
C LYS A 59 5.56 0.16 2.40
N ALA A 60 5.20 -0.97 3.01
CA ALA A 60 5.90 -1.45 4.21
C ALA A 60 7.41 -1.71 3.97
N GLY A 61 7.78 -2.10 2.75
CA GLY A 61 9.18 -2.36 2.38
C GLY A 61 10.08 -1.12 2.29
N VAL A 62 9.56 0.11 2.47
CA VAL A 62 10.38 1.33 2.54
C VAL A 62 10.63 1.81 3.98
N LEU A 63 10.09 1.10 4.98
CA LEU A 63 10.29 1.41 6.39
C LEU A 63 11.52 0.68 6.91
N ASP A 64 12.27 1.35 7.77
CA ASP A 64 13.45 0.76 8.42
C ASP A 64 13.05 -0.24 9.51
N GLY A 65 13.84 -1.31 9.61
CA GLY A 65 13.66 -2.36 10.63
C GLY A 65 12.43 -3.25 10.38
N LEU A 66 12.07 -4.02 11.41
CA LEU A 66 10.97 -4.99 11.33
C LEU A 66 9.76 -4.62 12.19
N VAL A 67 9.86 -3.60 13.04
CA VAL A 67 8.81 -3.25 14.01
C VAL A 67 7.48 -3.00 13.31
N ALA A 68 7.47 -2.18 12.26
CA ALA A 68 6.27 -1.90 11.48
C ALA A 68 5.65 -3.16 10.86
N LEU A 69 6.46 -4.15 10.45
CA LEU A 69 5.97 -5.42 9.91
C LEU A 69 5.50 -6.39 11.00
N GLN A 70 6.06 -6.31 12.20
CA GLN A 70 5.64 -7.12 13.36
C GLN A 70 4.32 -6.62 13.93
N GLU A 71 4.12 -5.30 13.97
CA GLU A 71 2.92 -4.66 14.50
C GLU A 71 1.77 -4.62 13.48
N ALA A 72 2.08 -4.58 12.18
CA ALA A 72 1.09 -4.54 11.10
C ALA A 72 0.91 -5.91 10.41
N SER A 73 0.54 -6.93 11.18
CA SER A 73 0.16 -8.23 10.61
C SER A 73 -0.96 -8.07 9.57
N PRO A 74 -0.88 -8.73 8.39
CA PRO A 74 -1.89 -8.58 7.35
C PRO A 74 -3.30 -8.91 7.82
N ALA A 75 -4.19 -7.93 7.80
CA ALA A 75 -5.60 -8.13 8.10
C ALA A 75 -6.39 -8.58 6.86
N VAL A 76 -5.96 -8.20 5.66
CA VAL A 76 -6.63 -8.50 4.39
C VAL A 76 -5.61 -8.70 3.27
N GLU A 77 -5.84 -9.70 2.42
CA GLU A 77 -5.16 -9.90 1.15
C GLU A 77 -6.10 -9.54 -0.01
N LEU A 78 -5.68 -8.60 -0.85
CA LEU A 78 -6.43 -8.13 -2.01
C LEU A 78 -5.91 -8.80 -3.30
N PHE A 79 -6.82 -8.96 -4.27
CA PHE A 79 -6.54 -9.58 -5.57
C PHE A 79 -6.05 -11.03 -5.48
N VAL A 80 -6.64 -11.81 -4.57
CA VAL A 80 -6.20 -13.19 -4.28
C VAL A 80 -6.28 -14.13 -5.48
N THR A 81 -7.07 -13.80 -6.51
CA THR A 81 -7.14 -14.53 -7.79
C THR A 81 -5.83 -14.44 -8.60
N ARG A 82 -4.96 -13.47 -8.30
CA ARG A 82 -3.64 -13.28 -8.93
C ARG A 82 -2.50 -13.77 -8.02
N ARG A 83 -2.81 -14.46 -6.92
CA ARG A 83 -1.82 -15.00 -5.99
C ARG A 83 -1.01 -16.10 -6.70
N PRO A 84 0.34 -16.08 -6.64
CA PRO A 84 1.14 -17.21 -7.10
C PRO A 84 0.89 -18.46 -6.24
N ASP A 85 0.82 -19.64 -6.85
CA ASP A 85 0.45 -20.89 -6.17
C ASP A 85 1.35 -21.27 -4.99
N TRP A 86 2.61 -20.80 -4.97
CA TRP A 86 3.56 -21.04 -3.88
C TRP A 86 3.38 -20.11 -2.67
N VAL A 87 2.55 -19.07 -2.79
CA VAL A 87 2.20 -18.19 -1.68
C VAL A 87 0.97 -18.76 -1.00
N VAL A 88 1.07 -19.06 0.29
CA VAL A 88 -0.04 -19.58 1.09
C VAL A 88 -0.85 -18.41 1.67
N PRO A 89 -2.19 -18.49 1.74
CA PRO A 89 -3.00 -17.46 2.40
C PRO A 89 -2.51 -17.17 3.82
N PHE A 90 -2.45 -15.90 4.19
CA PHE A 90 -2.04 -15.54 5.54
C PHE A 90 -3.14 -15.90 6.54
N THR A 91 -2.76 -16.58 7.62
CA THR A 91 -3.73 -17.09 8.60
C THR A 91 -4.47 -15.92 9.26
N GLY A 92 -5.80 -15.96 9.22
CA GLY A 92 -6.66 -14.92 9.80
C GLY A 92 -6.87 -13.67 8.92
N ALA A 93 -6.18 -13.55 7.78
CA ALA A 93 -6.40 -12.44 6.87
C ALA A 93 -7.66 -12.66 6.02
N GLY A 94 -8.49 -11.62 5.90
CA GLY A 94 -9.60 -11.60 4.95
C GLY A 94 -9.09 -11.76 3.51
N GLN A 95 -9.82 -12.52 2.69
CA GLN A 95 -9.45 -12.82 1.31
C GLN A 95 -10.38 -12.07 0.35
N LYS A 96 -9.85 -11.21 -0.52
CA LYS A 96 -10.65 -10.42 -1.46
C LYS A 96 -10.13 -10.54 -2.88
N GLU A 97 -11.03 -10.78 -3.83
CA GLU A 97 -10.69 -10.87 -5.26
C GLU A 97 -10.45 -9.50 -5.91
N VAL A 98 -11.04 -8.46 -5.32
CA VAL A 98 -10.95 -7.07 -5.76
C VAL A 98 -10.66 -6.15 -4.56
N MET A 99 -10.37 -4.89 -4.85
CA MET A 99 -10.15 -3.84 -3.85
C MET A 99 -11.46 -3.29 -3.29
#